data_AF-A0A5K0YGW0-F1
#
_entry.id   AF-A0A5K0YGW0-F1
#
_cell.length_a   1.000
_cell.length_b   1.000
_cell.length_c   1.000
_cell.angle_alpha   90.00
_cell.angle_beta   90.00
_cell.angle_gamma   90.00
#
_symmetry.space_group_name_H-M   'P 1'
#
loop_
_entity.id
_entity.type
_entity.pdbx_description
1 polymer ?
#
loop_
_entity_poly.entity_id
_entity_poly.type
_entity_poly.pdbx_seq_one_letter_code
_entity_poly.pdbx_strand_id
1 'polypeptide(L)'
;MGGESRKWLVLVATVWIQAFTGTNFDFSAYSSELKSVLGVSQFLLNYLAVASDLGKAFGWSSGLALLYMPAWAALFIAATLGLAGYGVQWLLIQRLIALPYPL
;
A
#
# COMPACT_ATOMS: atom_id res chain seq x y z
N MET A 1 -3.03 37.16 -5.49
CA MET A 1 -3.63 36.45 -4.34
C MET A 1 -4.00 34.97 -4.63
N GLY A 2 -4.03 34.50 -5.89
CA GLY A 2 -4.35 33.09 -6.20
C GLY A 2 -3.19 32.07 -6.05
N GLY A 3 -1.93 32.53 -6.06
CA GLY A 3 -0.75 31.66 -5.98
C GLY A 3 -0.51 31.04 -4.59
N GLU A 4 -0.79 31.79 -3.53
CA GLU A 4 -0.60 31.32 -2.15
C GLU A 4 -1.64 30.25 -1.77
N SER A 5 -2.91 30.47 -2.08
CA SER A 5 -3.99 29.49 -1.86
C SER A 5 -3.69 28.14 -2.53
N ARG A 6 -3.15 28.16 -3.75
CA ARG A 6 -2.78 26.93 -4.48
C ARG A 6 -1.64 26.15 -3.79
N LYS A 7 -0.66 26.83 -3.19
CA LYS A 7 0.44 26.16 -2.45
C LYS A 7 -0.09 25.45 -1.21
N TRP A 8 -0.98 26.09 -0.45
CA TRP A 8 -1.60 25.49 0.73
C TRP A 8 -2.49 24.31 0.38
N LEU A 9 -3.25 24.40 -0.71
CA LEU A 9 -4.03 23.26 -1.21
C LEU A 9 -3.15 22.06 -1.56
N VAL A 10 -2.02 22.28 -2.24
CA VAL A 10 -1.07 21.20 -2.55
C VAL A 10 -0.49 20.61 -1.26
N LEU A 11 -0.13 21.44 -0.29
CA LEU A 11 0.37 20.97 1.00
C LEU A 11 -0.65 20.10 1.74
N VAL A 12 -1.91 20.54 1.82
CA VAL A 12 -2.98 19.76 2.47
C VAL A 12 -3.19 18.44 1.74
N ALA A 13 -3.23 18.46 0.41
CA ALA A 13 -3.40 17.26 -0.39
C ALA A 13 -2.24 16.26 -0.18
N THR A 14 -0.99 16.73 -0.16
CA THR A 14 0.15 15.83 0.08
C THR A 14 0.17 15.29 1.50
N VAL A 15 -0.18 16.09 2.52
CA VAL A 15 -0.30 15.62 3.90
C VAL A 15 -1.37 14.55 4.04
N TRP A 16 -2.54 14.72 3.41
CA TRP A 16 -3.59 13.71 3.41
C TRP A 16 -3.13 12.42 2.74
N ILE A 17 -2.52 12.50 1.56
CA ILE A 17 -1.98 11.33 0.88
C ILE A 17 -1.02 10.59 1.81
N GLN A 18 -0.03 11.28 2.39
CA GLN A 18 0.95 10.68 3.29
C GLN A 18 0.32 10.07 4.56
N ALA A 19 -0.72 10.69 5.11
CA ALA A 19 -1.43 10.17 6.27
C ALA A 19 -2.16 8.84 5.99
N PHE A 20 -2.75 8.70 4.80
CA PHE A 20 -3.44 7.47 4.40
C PHE A 20 -2.48 6.39 3.87
N THR A 21 -1.33 6.77 3.32
CA THR A 21 -0.32 5.83 2.79
C THR A 21 0.73 5.45 3.83
N GLY A 22 0.41 5.48 5.12
CA GLY A 22 1.33 5.19 6.24
C GLY A 22 1.79 3.73 6.33
N THR A 23 2.35 3.18 5.25
CA THR A 23 2.56 1.75 4.98
C THR A 23 3.48 1.01 5.97
N ASN A 24 4.18 1.73 6.83
CA ASN A 24 5.17 1.13 7.73
C ASN A 24 4.55 0.35 8.88
N PHE A 25 3.34 0.72 9.31
CA PHE A 25 2.65 0.06 10.43
C PHE A 25 1.61 -0.97 9.97
N ASP A 26 1.15 -0.88 8.72
CA ASP A 26 0.00 -1.67 8.23
C ASP A 26 0.20 -3.18 8.38
N PHE A 27 1.32 -3.71 7.88
CA PHE A 27 1.58 -5.15 7.94
C PHE A 27 1.59 -5.64 9.39
N SER A 28 2.26 -4.93 10.31
CA SER A 28 2.26 -5.31 11.72
C SER A 28 0.86 -5.31 12.33
N ALA A 29 -0.02 -4.38 11.93
CA ALA A 29 -1.36 -4.25 12.47
C ALA A 29 -2.27 -5.44 12.10
N TYR A 30 -2.24 -5.93 10.86
CA TYR A 30 -3.11 -7.04 10.42
C TYR A 30 -2.41 -8.41 10.39
N SER A 31 -1.08 -8.49 10.52
CA SER A 31 -0.31 -9.73 10.35
C SER A 31 -0.78 -10.90 11.21
N SER A 32 -1.21 -10.62 12.45
CA SER A 32 -1.69 -11.66 13.37
C SER A 32 -2.98 -12.30 12.88
N GLU A 33 -3.90 -11.50 12.36
CA GLU A 33 -5.17 -11.98 11.81
C GLU A 33 -4.95 -12.67 10.47
N LEU A 34 -4.09 -12.10 9.62
CA LEU A 34 -3.69 -12.69 8.35
C LEU A 34 -3.05 -14.09 8.55
N LYS A 35 -2.18 -14.25 9.55
CA LYS A 35 -1.61 -15.54 9.94
C LYS A 35 -2.67 -16.56 10.31
N SER A 36 -3.64 -16.15 11.12
CA SER A 36 -4.75 -17.00 11.58
C SER A 36 -5.63 -17.44 10.42
N VAL A 37 -5.95 -16.54 9.49
CA VAL A 37 -6.80 -16.83 8.33
C VAL A 37 -6.10 -17.71 7.30
N LEU A 38 -4.80 -17.47 7.05
CA LEU A 38 -4.01 -18.30 6.14
C LEU A 38 -3.59 -19.64 6.74
N GLY A 39 -3.63 -19.79 8.07
CA GLY A 39 -3.17 -21.02 8.76
C GLY A 39 -1.66 -21.24 8.65
N VAL A 40 -0.87 -20.18 8.41
CA VAL A 40 0.57 -20.28 8.13
C VAL A 40 1.43 -20.18 9.40
N SER A 41 2.65 -20.72 9.30
CA SER A 41 3.66 -20.60 10.36
C SER A 41 4.19 -19.16 10.48
N GLN A 42 4.83 -18.84 11.62
CA GLN A 42 5.49 -17.55 11.78
C GLN A 42 6.61 -17.33 10.75
N PHE A 43 7.29 -18.40 10.34
CA PHE A 43 8.35 -18.35 9.34
C PHE A 43 7.82 -17.88 7.98
N LEU A 44 6.69 -18.42 7.52
CA LEU A 44 6.01 -17.99 6.30
C LEU A 44 5.47 -16.55 6.42
N LEU A 45 4.91 -16.20 7.58
CA LEU A 45 4.47 -14.82 7.84
C LEU A 45 5.64 -13.82 7.75
N ASN A 46 6.84 -14.21 8.23
CA ASN A 46 8.03 -13.39 8.13
C ASN A 46 8.47 -13.20 6.68
N TYR A 47 8.32 -14.20 5.81
CA TYR A 47 8.55 -14.01 4.37
C TYR A 47 7.57 -13.01 3.76
N LEU A 48 6.31 -13.04 4.18
CA LEU A 48 5.32 -12.03 3.78
C LEU A 48 5.71 -10.62 4.28
N ALA A 49 6.25 -10.51 5.49
CA ALA A 49 6.78 -9.25 6.02
C ALA A 49 7.93 -8.72 5.16
N VAL A 50 8.89 -9.60 4.82
CA VAL A 50 10.02 -9.26 3.93
C VAL A 50 9.52 -8.86 2.55
N ALA A 51 8.55 -9.54 1.98
CA ALA A 51 7.95 -9.18 0.69
C ALA A 51 7.28 -7.80 0.74
N SER A 52 6.57 -7.49 1.83
CA SER A 52 5.99 -6.16 2.08
C SER A 52 7.08 -5.08 2.15
N ASP A 53 8.15 -5.30 2.93
CA ASP A 53 9.24 -4.33 3.07
C ASP A 53 10.04 -4.15 1.78
N LEU A 54 10.21 -5.22 1.00
CA LEU A 54 10.78 -5.15 -0.33
C LEU A 54 9.92 -4.28 -1.27
N GLY A 55 8.59 -4.45 -1.25
CA GLY A 55 7.67 -3.60 -2.00
C GLY A 55 7.81 -2.11 -1.65
N LYS A 56 7.99 -1.79 -0.36
CA LYS A 56 8.28 -0.41 0.08
C LYS A 56 9.62 0.08 -0.46
N ALA A 57 10.65 -0.78 -0.45
CA ALA A 57 11.95 -0.45 -1.03
C ALA A 57 11.83 -0.15 -2.53
N PHE A 58 10.94 -0.81 -3.28
CA PHE A 58 10.66 -0.51 -4.69
C PHE A 58 9.94 0.83 -4.94
N GLY A 59 9.60 1.59 -3.90
CA GLY A 59 8.94 2.89 -4.01
C GLY A 59 9.70 3.94 -4.83
N TRP A 60 11.03 3.82 -4.96
CA TRP A 60 11.85 4.71 -5.81
C TRP A 60 11.42 4.70 -7.29
N SER A 61 10.82 3.61 -7.76
CA SER A 61 10.30 3.48 -9.13
C SER A 61 9.24 4.53 -9.48
N SER A 62 8.50 5.04 -8.49
CA SER A 62 7.54 6.15 -8.69
C SER A 62 8.22 7.43 -9.18
N GLY A 63 9.45 7.69 -8.72
CA GLY A 63 10.26 8.82 -9.19
C GLY A 63 10.62 8.69 -10.66
N LEU A 64 10.97 7.47 -11.11
CA LEU A 64 11.19 7.20 -12.54
C LEU A 64 9.89 7.34 -13.34
N ALA A 65 8.77 6.85 -12.83
CA ALA A 65 7.47 6.97 -13.52
C ALA A 65 7.14 8.44 -13.82
N LEU A 66 7.37 9.34 -12.86
CA LEU A 66 7.15 10.78 -13.02
C LEU A 66 8.03 11.45 -14.09
N LEU A 67 9.13 10.81 -14.54
CA LEU A 67 9.91 11.30 -15.68
C LEU A 67 9.19 11.09 -17.02
N TYR A 68 8.31 10.08 -17.10
CA TYR A 68 7.65 9.66 -18.34
C TYR A 68 6.15 9.95 -18.37
N MET A 69 5.50 10.14 -17.21
CA MET A 69 4.06 10.36 -17.11
C MET A 69 3.71 11.51 -16.15
N PRO A 70 2.57 12.20 -16.35
CA PRO A 70 2.18 13.31 -15.48
C PRO A 70 1.79 12.81 -14.07
N ALA A 71 2.00 13.67 -13.06
CA ALA A 71 1.81 13.32 -11.65
C ALA A 71 0.42 12.78 -11.32
N TRP A 72 -0.64 13.32 -11.93
CA TRP A 72 -2.00 12.83 -11.70
C TRP A 72 -2.15 11.36 -12.13
N ALA A 73 -1.57 10.97 -13.27
CA ALA A 73 -1.65 9.61 -13.78
C ALA A 73 -0.89 8.64 -12.86
N ALA A 74 0.32 9.04 -12.42
CA ALA A 74 1.10 8.27 -11.45
C ALA A 74 0.35 8.05 -10.13
N LEU A 75 -0.34 9.10 -9.62
CA LEU A 75 -1.15 9.00 -8.41
C LEU A 75 -2.36 8.07 -8.58
N PHE A 76 -3.04 8.10 -9.73
CA PHE A 76 -4.14 7.16 -10.00
C PHE A 76 -3.67 5.72 -10.08
N ILE A 77 -2.52 5.47 -10.71
CA ILE A 77 -1.92 4.13 -10.77
C ILE A 77 -1.58 3.66 -9.35
N ALA A 78 -0.90 4.50 -8.56
CA ALA A 78 -0.55 4.18 -7.17
C ALA A 78 -1.79 3.90 -6.31
N ALA A 79 -2.83 4.72 -6.42
CA ALA A 79 -4.09 4.52 -5.70
C ALA A 79 -4.80 3.22 -6.11
N THR A 80 -4.81 2.89 -7.40
CA THR A 80 -5.42 1.66 -7.91
C THR A 80 -4.65 0.42 -7.44
N LEU A 81 -3.32 0.46 -7.49
CA LEU A 81 -2.47 -0.62 -6.98
C LEU A 81 -2.62 -0.79 -5.47
N GLY A 82 -2.68 0.30 -4.71
CA GLY A 82 -2.93 0.27 -3.26
C GLY A 82 -4.29 -0.32 -2.93
N LEU A 83 -5.35 0.15 -3.61
CA LEU A 83 -6.71 -0.37 -3.44
C LEU A 83 -6.78 -1.87 -3.78
N ALA A 84 -6.15 -2.30 -4.87
CA ALA A 84 -6.13 -3.71 -5.26
C ALA A 84 -5.34 -4.56 -4.24
N GLY A 85 -4.14 -4.13 -3.86
CA GLY A 85 -3.28 -4.85 -2.91
C GLY A 85 -3.92 -5.01 -1.54
N TYR A 86 -4.27 -3.90 -0.89
CA TYR A 86 -4.91 -3.92 0.43
C TYR A 86 -6.34 -4.46 0.36
N GLY A 87 -7.08 -4.21 -0.72
CA GLY A 87 -8.43 -4.74 -0.90
C GLY A 87 -8.43 -6.27 -0.97
N VAL A 88 -7.50 -6.88 -1.70
CA VAL A 88 -7.36 -8.34 -1.74
C VAL A 88 -6.97 -8.90 -0.37
N GLN A 89 -6.03 -8.25 0.34
CA GLN A 89 -5.67 -8.65 1.71
C GLN A 89 -6.85 -8.56 2.66
N TRP A 90 -7.63 -7.48 2.58
CA TRP A 90 -8.83 -7.28 3.40
C TRP A 90 -9.90 -8.34 3.11
N LEU A 91 -10.20 -8.62 1.83
CA LEU A 91 -11.15 -9.68 1.44
C LEU A 91 -10.71 -11.06 1.95
N LEU A 92 -9.39 -11.31 1.94
CA LEU A 92 -8.83 -12.54 2.47
C LEU A 92 -9.02 -12.62 3.98
N ILE A 93 -8.66 -11.57 4.73
CA ILE A 93 -8.86 -11.50 6.19
C ILE A 93 -10.33 -11.70 6.57
N GLN A 94 -11.26 -11.11 5.82
CA GLN A 94 -12.71 -11.29 6.00
C GLN A 94 -13.22 -12.68 5.57
N ARG A 95 -12.34 -13.57 5.08
CA ARG A 95 -12.67 -14.91 4.57
C ARG A 95 -13.68 -14.92 3.42
N LEU A 96 -13.76 -13.81 2.68
CA LEU A 96 -14.61 -13.69 1.49
C LEU A 96 -13.94 -14.34 0.27
N ILE A 97 -12.61 -14.41 0.27
CA ILE A 97 -11.80 -15.07 -0.75
C ILE A 97 -10.80 -16.00 -0.05
N ALA A 98 -10.62 -17.21 -0.60
CA ALA A 98 -9.59 -18.13 -0.18
C ALA A 98 -8.49 -18.21 -1.25
N LEU A 99 -7.22 -18.25 -0.84
CA LEU A 99 -6.15 -18.57 -1.76
C LEU A 99 -6.20 -20.07 -2.09
N PRO A 100 -6.11 -20.45 -3.37
CA PRO A 100 -6.25 -21.85 -3.80
C PRO A 100 -5.06 -22.73 -3.39
N TYR A 101 -3.98 -22.15 -2.87
CA TYR A 101 -2.79 -22.87 -2.43
C TYR A 101 -2.46 -22.53 -0.97
N PRO A 102 -2.15 -23.53 -0.12
CA PRO A 102 -1.46 -23.26 1.13
C PRO A 102 -0.05 -22.76 0.80
N LEU A 103 0.31 -21.58 1.32
CA LEU A 103 1.68 -21.07 1.32
C LEU A 103 2.54 -21.85 2.31
#